data_AF-A0A7C8Z4D4-F1
#
_entry.id   AF-A0A7C8Z4D4-F1
#
_cell.length_a   1.000
_cell.length_b   1.000
_cell.length_c   1.000
_cell.angle_alpha   90.00
_cell.angle_beta   90.00
_cell.angle_gamma   90.00
#
_symmetry.space_group_name_H-M   'P 1'
#
loop_
_entity.id
_entity.type
_entity.pdbx_description
1 polymer ?
#
loop_
_entity_poly.entity_id
_entity_poly.type
_entity_poly.pdbx_seq_one_letter_code
_entity_poly.pdbx_strand_id
1 'polypeptide(L)'
;GSRRTNSQPFLQISDSSSNLRRNMADERNGNGEQNRPAPKLNHRIISSMSRRSVAAHPWHDLEIGPDAPTVFNCVVEITKGSKVKYELDKKTGLIKVDRILYSSVVYPHNYGFIPRTLCEDGDPMDVLVLMQEPVIPGCFLRARAIGLMPMIDQGEKDDKIIAVCADDPEYRHYTDIKQLAPHR
;
A
#
# COMPACT_ATOMS: atom_id res chain seq x y z
N GLY A 1 40.51 40.18 -29.09
CA GLY A 1 39.44 40.09 -30.10
C GLY A 1 38.32 39.22 -29.58
N SER A 2 37.09 39.74 -29.61
CA SER A 2 35.74 39.11 -29.65
C SER A 2 35.45 37.78 -28.92
N ARG A 3 34.62 37.80 -27.85
CA ARG A 3 33.21 37.30 -27.72
C ARG A 3 33.01 35.78 -28.00
N ARG A 4 32.23 34.98 -27.26
CA ARG A 4 30.84 35.15 -26.80
C ARG A 4 30.52 34.19 -25.64
N THR A 5 29.68 34.65 -24.72
CA THR A 5 28.94 33.86 -23.72
C THR A 5 27.66 33.29 -24.34
N ASN A 6 27.22 32.12 -23.87
CA ASN A 6 26.03 31.41 -24.32
C ASN A 6 25.07 31.26 -23.12
N SER A 7 23.94 31.97 -23.14
CA SER A 7 22.84 31.86 -22.16
C SER A 7 21.58 31.36 -22.87
N GLN A 8 20.94 30.36 -22.27
CA GLN A 8 19.74 29.68 -22.78
C GLN A 8 18.51 30.59 -22.84
N PRO A 9 17.55 30.34 -23.77
CA PRO A 9 16.29 31.05 -23.81
C PRO A 9 15.20 30.37 -22.96
N PHE A 10 14.46 31.21 -22.24
CA PHE A 10 13.25 30.93 -21.47
C PHE A 10 12.02 30.98 -22.39
N LEU A 11 11.13 29.99 -22.30
CA LEU A 11 9.92 29.90 -23.13
C LEU A 11 8.77 30.69 -22.46
N GLN A 12 8.20 31.66 -23.19
CA GLN A 12 7.06 32.47 -22.76
C GLN A 12 5.82 32.06 -23.59
N ILE A 13 4.73 31.68 -22.93
CA ILE A 13 3.44 31.34 -23.57
C ILE A 13 2.56 32.60 -23.54
N SER A 14 2.05 33.03 -24.70
CA SER A 14 1.14 34.17 -24.85
C SER A 14 -0.25 33.72 -25.30
N ASP A 15 -1.28 34.16 -24.57
CA ASP A 15 -2.71 34.00 -24.86
C ASP A 15 -3.11 34.64 -26.20
N SER A 16 -4.04 34.00 -26.92
CA SER A 16 -4.66 34.55 -28.14
C SER A 16 -6.15 34.21 -28.17
N SER A 17 -6.92 34.93 -27.35
CA SER A 17 -8.38 34.99 -27.44
C SER A 17 -8.81 36.09 -28.40
N SER A 18 -8.94 35.79 -29.71
CA SER A 18 -9.61 36.70 -30.66
C SER A 18 -9.71 36.12 -32.07
N ASN A 19 -10.49 35.06 -32.27
CA ASN A 19 -11.08 34.78 -33.59
C ASN A 19 -12.29 33.87 -33.41
N LEU A 20 -13.48 34.44 -33.57
CA LEU A 20 -14.74 33.87 -34.07
C LEU A 20 -15.92 34.71 -33.54
N ARG A 21 -15.98 35.97 -34.00
CA ARG A 21 -17.21 36.77 -34.02
C ARG A 21 -17.41 37.26 -35.46
N ARG A 22 -18.09 36.45 -36.27
CA ARG A 22 -18.87 36.87 -37.45
C ARG A 22 -19.51 35.61 -38.05
N ASN A 23 -20.81 35.47 -37.82
CA ASN A 23 -21.82 35.14 -38.82
C ASN A 23 -23.15 34.99 -38.06
N MET A 24 -23.96 36.04 -38.15
CA MET A 24 -25.32 36.12 -37.60
C MET A 24 -26.28 35.89 -38.76
N ALA A 25 -27.38 35.19 -38.47
CA ALA A 25 -28.64 35.12 -39.21
C ALA A 25 -28.64 34.33 -40.54
N ASP A 26 -29.16 33.10 -40.51
CA ASP A 26 -30.48 32.85 -41.09
C ASP A 26 -31.10 31.55 -40.53
N GLU A 27 -32.43 31.44 -40.63
CA GLU A 27 -33.28 30.27 -40.33
C GLU A 27 -33.72 30.02 -38.87
N ARG A 28 -34.80 30.73 -38.50
CA ARG A 28 -35.82 30.21 -37.59
C ARG A 28 -36.87 29.45 -38.41
N ASN A 29 -37.05 28.15 -38.16
CA ASN A 29 -38.40 27.55 -38.17
C ASN A 29 -38.47 26.16 -37.51
N GLY A 30 -39.43 25.97 -36.61
CA GLY A 30 -40.18 24.71 -36.48
C GLY A 30 -39.68 23.58 -35.56
N ASN A 31 -40.39 23.44 -34.43
CA ASN A 31 -40.84 22.20 -33.79
C ASN A 31 -39.88 21.35 -32.93
N GLY A 32 -40.19 21.34 -31.62
CA GLY A 32 -40.18 20.12 -30.80
C GLY A 32 -39.18 20.08 -29.65
N GLU A 33 -39.52 20.68 -28.52
CA GLU A 33 -38.96 20.30 -27.21
C GLU A 33 -39.33 18.84 -26.92
N GLN A 34 -38.46 17.89 -27.27
CA GLN A 34 -38.58 16.52 -26.79
C GLN A 34 -38.07 16.48 -25.34
N ASN A 35 -39.02 16.56 -24.42
CA ASN A 35 -38.83 16.28 -22.99
C ASN A 35 -38.37 14.82 -22.82
N ARG A 36 -37.05 14.57 -22.89
CA ARG A 36 -36.48 13.26 -22.59
C ARG A 36 -36.56 13.05 -21.07
N PRO A 37 -37.32 12.07 -20.56
CA PRO A 37 -37.29 11.80 -19.14
C PRO A 37 -35.87 11.38 -18.78
N ALA A 38 -35.29 12.03 -17.76
CA ALA A 38 -34.03 11.57 -17.18
C ALA A 38 -34.17 10.07 -16.87
N PRO A 39 -33.20 9.22 -17.28
CA PRO A 39 -33.34 7.79 -17.13
C PRO A 39 -33.53 7.48 -15.65
N LYS A 40 -34.68 6.87 -15.29
CA LYS A 40 -34.93 6.45 -13.91
C LYS A 40 -33.91 5.36 -13.59
N LEU A 41 -33.00 5.68 -12.67
CA LEU A 41 -31.97 4.76 -12.21
C LEU A 41 -32.63 3.47 -11.70
N ASN A 42 -32.34 2.35 -12.35
CA ASN A 42 -32.84 1.04 -11.95
C ASN A 42 -32.42 0.76 -10.51
N HIS A 43 -33.34 0.30 -9.65
CA HIS A 43 -33.09 0.00 -8.22
C HIS A 43 -31.87 -0.91 -7.96
N ARG A 44 -31.42 -1.65 -8.98
CA ARG A 44 -30.22 -2.48 -8.97
C ARG A 44 -28.91 -1.67 -8.84
N ILE A 45 -28.89 -0.43 -9.34
CA ILE A 45 -27.77 0.52 -9.20
C ILE A 45 -27.74 1.08 -7.77
N ILE A 46 -28.90 1.29 -7.15
CA ILE A 46 -29.00 1.78 -5.78
C ILE A 46 -28.62 0.67 -4.79
N SER A 47 -28.97 -0.60 -5.04
CA SER A 47 -28.54 -1.71 -4.18
C SER A 47 -27.03 -1.99 -4.26
N SER A 48 -26.38 -1.71 -5.40
CA SER A 48 -24.92 -1.82 -5.52
C SER A 48 -24.18 -0.69 -4.80
N MET A 49 -24.83 0.45 -4.55
CA MET A 49 -24.24 1.55 -3.76
C MET A 49 -24.45 1.39 -2.24
N SER A 50 -25.31 0.47 -1.80
CA SER A 50 -25.58 0.23 -0.38
C SER A 50 -24.51 -0.66 0.31
N ARG A 51 -23.61 -1.27 -0.46
CA ARG A 51 -22.32 -1.70 0.08
C ARG A 51 -21.34 -0.62 -0.35
N ARG A 52 -21.11 0.38 0.49
CA ARG A 52 -19.88 1.18 0.35
C ARG A 52 -18.74 0.16 0.31
N SER A 53 -18.06 0.02 -0.81
CA SER A 53 -16.72 -0.55 -0.83
C SER A 53 -15.82 0.48 -0.16
N VAL A 54 -15.95 0.62 1.16
CA VAL A 54 -14.88 1.23 1.94
C VAL A 54 -13.69 0.33 1.67
N ALA A 55 -12.58 0.92 1.20
CA ALA A 55 -11.35 0.17 1.04
C ALA A 55 -11.08 -0.56 2.37
N ALA A 56 -10.89 -1.88 2.29
CA ALA A 56 -10.74 -2.70 3.49
C ALA A 56 -9.53 -2.21 4.29
N HIS A 57 -9.72 -1.94 5.58
CA HIS A 57 -8.67 -1.53 6.49
C HIS A 57 -7.76 -2.74 6.78
N PRO A 58 -6.46 -2.71 6.39
CA PRO A 58 -5.58 -3.89 6.47
C PRO A 58 -5.48 -4.49 7.87
N TRP A 59 -5.59 -3.68 8.92
CA TRP A 59 -5.55 -4.17 10.30
C TRP A 59 -6.89 -4.73 10.82
N HIS A 60 -8.02 -4.13 10.47
CA HIS A 60 -9.30 -4.47 11.12
C HIS A 60 -10.14 -5.40 10.26
N ASP A 61 -10.12 -5.22 8.94
CA ASP A 61 -11.01 -5.94 8.02
C ASP A 61 -10.39 -7.24 7.52
N LEU A 62 -9.06 -7.33 7.43
CA LEU A 62 -8.37 -8.57 7.05
C LEU A 62 -8.44 -9.60 8.20
N GLU A 63 -8.86 -10.82 7.88
CA GLU A 63 -8.87 -11.91 8.86
C GLU A 63 -7.44 -12.41 9.14
N ILE A 64 -7.19 -12.86 10.38
CA ILE A 64 -5.92 -13.47 10.77
C ILE A 64 -5.61 -14.71 9.92
N GLY A 65 -6.63 -15.43 9.47
CA GLY A 65 -6.50 -16.68 8.73
C GLY A 65 -6.95 -17.88 9.58
N PRO A 66 -7.46 -18.94 8.93
CA PRO A 66 -8.10 -20.07 9.62
C PRO A 66 -7.14 -20.97 10.41
N ASP A 67 -5.85 -20.96 10.04
CA ASP A 67 -4.82 -21.84 10.59
C ASP A 67 -3.97 -21.14 11.69
N ALA A 68 -4.44 -19.98 12.17
CA ALA A 68 -3.77 -19.23 13.22
C ALA A 68 -3.82 -20.01 14.56
N PRO A 69 -2.76 -19.94 15.40
CA PRO A 69 -1.58 -19.07 15.30
C PRO A 69 -0.42 -19.66 14.46
N THR A 70 -0.54 -20.91 13.98
CA THR A 70 0.57 -21.57 13.28
C THR A 70 0.84 -20.97 11.91
N VAL A 71 -0.23 -20.69 11.14
CA VAL A 71 -0.16 -19.98 9.86
C VAL A 71 -1.18 -18.85 9.87
N PHE A 72 -0.74 -17.64 9.56
CA PHE A 72 -1.57 -16.44 9.59
C PHE A 72 -1.29 -15.56 8.37
N ASN A 73 -2.22 -14.66 8.08
CA ASN A 73 -2.03 -13.60 7.11
C ASN A 73 -1.11 -12.53 7.73
N CYS A 74 -0.11 -12.09 6.99
CA CYS A 74 0.80 -11.02 7.35
C CYS A 74 0.70 -9.92 6.29
N VAL A 75 0.46 -8.67 6.71
CA VAL A 75 0.48 -7.50 5.82
C VAL A 75 1.89 -6.95 5.80
N VAL A 76 2.53 -6.92 4.63
CA VAL A 76 3.89 -6.43 4.46
C VAL A 76 3.90 -4.91 4.45
N GLU A 77 4.70 -4.31 5.31
CA GLU A 77 4.96 -2.86 5.33
C GLU A 77 6.29 -2.55 4.66
N ILE A 78 7.34 -3.30 4.99
CA ILE A 78 8.70 -2.98 4.51
C ILE A 78 9.21 -4.12 3.65
N THR A 79 9.52 -3.77 2.41
CA THR A 79 10.12 -4.68 1.44
C THR A 79 11.54 -5.06 1.83
N LYS A 80 11.89 -6.34 1.67
CA LYS A 80 13.28 -6.83 1.73
C LYS A 80 14.22 -5.96 0.88
N GLY A 81 15.32 -5.52 1.49
CA GLY A 81 16.34 -4.65 0.88
C GLY A 81 15.99 -3.17 0.88
N SER A 82 14.79 -2.77 1.32
CA SER A 82 14.37 -1.37 1.34
C SER A 82 15.10 -0.56 2.41
N LYS A 83 15.35 0.72 2.09
CA LYS A 83 15.76 1.77 3.03
C LYS A 83 14.60 2.62 3.50
N VAL A 84 13.43 2.46 2.90
CA VAL A 84 12.24 3.22 3.26
C VAL A 84 11.50 2.44 4.34
N LYS A 85 11.36 3.04 5.51
CA LYS A 85 10.48 2.55 6.56
C LYS A 85 9.07 3.02 6.24
N TYR A 86 8.24 2.08 5.80
CA TYR A 86 6.82 2.28 5.69
C TYR A 86 6.14 1.87 6.99
N GLU A 87 4.97 2.44 7.25
CA GLU A 87 4.12 2.14 8.40
C GLU A 87 2.66 2.16 7.97
N LEU A 88 1.82 1.35 8.59
CA LEU A 88 0.38 1.50 8.52
C LEU A 88 -0.05 2.77 9.27
N ASP A 89 -0.69 3.70 8.58
CA ASP A 89 -1.45 4.75 9.25
C ASP A 89 -2.78 4.17 9.77
N LYS A 90 -2.80 3.84 11.07
CA LYS A 90 -3.95 3.24 11.80
C LYS A 90 -5.27 3.99 11.62
N LYS A 91 -5.23 5.28 11.29
CA LYS A 91 -6.46 6.09 11.10
C LYS A 91 -7.06 5.91 9.71
N THR A 92 -6.22 5.82 8.69
CA THR A 92 -6.66 5.77 7.28
C THR A 92 -6.65 4.37 6.70
N GLY A 93 -5.90 3.44 7.31
CA GLY A 93 -5.64 2.11 6.77
C GLY A 93 -4.68 2.11 5.58
N LEU A 94 -4.01 3.22 5.30
CA LEU A 94 -3.08 3.35 4.18
C LEU A 94 -1.63 3.15 4.65
N ILE A 95 -0.80 2.65 3.73
CA ILE A 95 0.64 2.59 3.94
C ILE A 95 1.23 3.99 3.75
N LYS A 96 1.92 4.47 4.77
CA LYS A 96 2.58 5.78 4.82
C LYS A 96 4.09 5.57 4.89
N VAL A 97 4.85 6.52 4.33
CA VAL A 97 6.30 6.60 4.56
C VAL A 97 6.53 7.25 5.93
N ASP A 98 7.12 6.51 6.86
CA ASP A 98 7.59 7.04 8.16
C ASP A 98 8.88 7.85 7.95
N ARG A 99 9.91 7.19 7.40
CA ARG A 99 11.22 7.80 7.15
C ARG A 99 12.07 7.02 6.15
N ILE A 100 13.14 7.65 5.65
CA ILE A 100 14.20 6.98 4.90
C ILE A 100 15.40 6.76 5.82
N LEU A 101 15.91 5.53 5.88
CA LEU A 101 17.07 5.14 6.67
C LEU A 101 18.38 5.69 6.08
N TYR A 102 19.36 5.91 6.94
CA TYR A 102 20.72 6.28 6.54
C TYR A 102 21.39 5.17 5.70
N SER A 103 22.39 5.56 4.90
CA SER A 103 22.82 4.83 3.69
C SER A 103 23.31 3.40 3.88
N SER A 104 23.74 3.00 5.08
CA SER A 104 24.30 1.67 5.35
C SER A 104 23.29 0.64 5.84
N VAL A 105 22.07 1.03 6.23
CA VAL A 105 21.10 0.11 6.84
C VAL A 105 19.96 -0.19 5.86
N VAL A 106 19.68 -1.47 5.66
CA VAL A 106 18.54 -2.00 4.88
C VAL A 106 17.84 -3.08 5.69
N TYR A 107 16.55 -3.26 5.46
CA TYR A 107 15.80 -4.38 6.04
C TYR A 107 16.18 -5.69 5.32
N PRO A 108 16.77 -6.69 5.98
CA PRO A 108 17.27 -7.90 5.30
C PRO A 108 16.16 -8.85 4.83
N HIS A 109 14.95 -8.70 5.37
CA HIS A 109 13.78 -9.52 5.07
C HIS A 109 12.52 -8.65 4.99
N ASN A 110 11.42 -9.23 4.50
CA ASN A 110 10.15 -8.52 4.48
C ASN A 110 9.65 -8.35 5.92
N TYR A 111 9.15 -7.16 6.23
CA TYR A 111 8.63 -6.82 7.54
C TYR A 111 7.16 -6.45 7.43
N GLY A 112 6.36 -6.83 8.42
CA GLY A 112 4.94 -6.55 8.43
C GLY A 112 4.32 -6.86 9.77
N PHE A 113 2.99 -6.93 9.79
CA PHE A 113 2.24 -7.18 11.01
C PHE A 113 1.11 -8.20 10.81
N ILE A 114 0.63 -8.77 11.91
CA ILE A 114 -0.54 -9.65 11.92
C ILE A 114 -1.81 -8.79 12.07
N PRO A 115 -2.76 -8.87 11.12
CA PRO A 115 -4.02 -8.15 11.24
C PRO A 115 -4.79 -8.62 12.49
N ARG A 116 -5.71 -7.79 13.01
CA ARG A 116 -6.54 -8.07 14.20
C ARG A 116 -5.78 -8.54 15.45
N THR A 117 -4.51 -8.15 15.59
CA THR A 117 -3.74 -8.29 16.84
C THR A 117 -3.53 -6.93 17.49
N LEU A 118 -3.24 -6.92 18.79
CA LEU A 118 -2.96 -5.72 19.56
C LEU A 118 -1.96 -6.08 20.67
N CYS A 119 -0.79 -5.44 20.64
CA CYS A 119 0.27 -5.53 21.62
C CYS A 119 0.10 -4.47 22.72
N GLU A 120 0.94 -4.53 23.76
CA GLU A 120 0.86 -3.65 24.93
C GLU A 120 1.16 -2.17 24.59
N ASP A 121 1.92 -1.94 23.52
CA ASP A 121 2.25 -0.63 22.94
C ASP A 121 1.11 -0.03 22.08
N GLY A 122 0.04 -0.78 21.86
CA GLY A 122 -1.09 -0.38 21.02
C GLY A 122 -0.85 -0.54 19.52
N ASP A 123 0.19 -1.29 19.12
CA ASP A 123 0.48 -1.68 17.74
C ASP A 123 0.05 -3.13 17.45
N PRO A 124 -0.16 -3.50 16.18
CA PRO A 124 -0.32 -4.90 15.81
C PRO A 124 0.99 -5.67 16.03
N MET A 125 0.88 -6.99 16.23
CA MET A 125 2.03 -7.86 16.42
C MET A 125 2.93 -7.87 15.19
N ASP A 126 4.20 -7.55 15.40
CA ASP A 126 5.22 -7.45 14.36
C ASP A 126 5.74 -8.81 13.89
N VAL A 127 6.05 -8.89 12.60
CA VAL A 127 6.48 -10.12 11.93
C VAL A 127 7.63 -9.84 10.96
N LEU A 128 8.71 -10.60 11.12
CA LEU A 128 9.79 -10.71 10.15
C LEU A 128 9.57 -11.96 9.29
N VAL A 129 9.33 -11.78 7.99
CA VAL A 129 9.03 -12.86 7.04
C VAL A 129 10.25 -13.20 6.18
N LEU A 130 10.78 -14.40 6.39
CA LEU A 130 11.83 -15.00 5.58
C LEU A 130 11.23 -15.60 4.30
N MET A 131 11.75 -15.17 3.16
CA MET A 131 11.40 -15.68 1.83
C MET A 131 12.44 -15.25 0.78
N GLN A 132 12.35 -15.84 -0.41
CA GLN A 132 13.23 -15.54 -1.53
C GLN A 132 13.06 -14.09 -2.02
N GLU A 133 11.83 -13.72 -2.34
CA GLU A 133 11.52 -12.48 -3.08
C GLU A 133 11.09 -11.31 -2.18
N PRO A 134 11.40 -10.06 -2.58
CA PRO A 134 10.84 -8.86 -1.96
C PRO A 134 9.34 -8.75 -2.24
N VAL A 135 8.57 -8.26 -1.27
CA VAL A 135 7.13 -8.01 -1.40
C VAL A 135 6.84 -6.51 -1.27
N ILE A 136 5.93 -6.01 -2.12
CA ILE A 136 5.55 -4.60 -2.16
C ILE A 136 4.74 -4.23 -0.90
N PRO A 137 4.93 -3.03 -0.31
CA PRO A 137 4.17 -2.59 0.84
C PRO A 137 2.66 -2.58 0.59
N GLY A 138 1.88 -3.03 1.58
CA GLY A 138 0.42 -3.14 1.53
C GLY A 138 -0.08 -4.46 0.95
N CYS A 139 0.78 -5.30 0.36
CA CYS A 139 0.43 -6.68 0.02
C CYS A 139 0.36 -7.53 1.29
N PHE A 140 -0.48 -8.57 1.29
CA PHE A 140 -0.49 -9.58 2.35
C PHE A 140 -0.11 -10.94 1.80
N LEU A 141 0.42 -11.80 2.67
CA LEU A 141 0.85 -13.17 2.37
C LEU A 141 0.51 -14.10 3.54
N ARG A 142 0.54 -15.41 3.29
CA ARG A 142 0.44 -16.40 4.36
C ARG A 142 1.82 -16.66 4.95
N ALA A 143 1.97 -16.46 6.26
CA ALA A 143 3.19 -16.64 7.00
C ALA A 143 3.03 -17.75 8.04
N ARG A 144 4.03 -18.63 8.17
CA ARG A 144 4.11 -19.65 9.21
C ARG A 144 5.08 -19.19 10.29
N ALA A 145 4.64 -19.10 11.54
CA ALA A 145 5.54 -18.84 12.66
C ALA A 145 6.56 -19.97 12.83
N ILE A 146 7.84 -19.62 12.99
CA ILE A 146 8.93 -20.55 13.26
C ILE A 146 9.74 -20.17 14.50
N GLY A 147 9.59 -18.95 15.01
CA GLY A 147 10.31 -18.51 16.21
C GLY A 147 9.83 -17.15 16.72
N LEU A 148 10.43 -16.74 17.82
CA LEU A 148 10.21 -15.45 18.46
C LEU A 148 11.56 -14.77 18.66
N MET A 149 11.64 -13.48 18.37
CA MET A 149 12.77 -12.62 18.66
C MET A 149 12.37 -11.66 19.77
N PRO A 150 12.76 -11.92 21.02
CA PRO A 150 12.48 -11.00 22.12
C PRO A 150 13.27 -9.72 21.92
N MET A 151 12.59 -8.57 21.89
CA MET A 151 13.24 -7.27 21.89
C MET A 151 12.70 -6.40 23.01
N ILE A 152 13.55 -5.48 23.46
CA ILE A 152 13.17 -4.39 24.36
C ILE A 152 13.39 -3.12 23.55
N ASP A 153 12.32 -2.43 23.15
CA ASP A 153 12.39 -1.12 22.51
C ASP A 153 11.96 -0.05 23.52
N GLN A 154 12.84 0.93 23.75
CA GLN A 154 12.59 2.06 24.66
C GLN A 154 12.09 1.69 26.08
N GLY A 155 12.37 0.48 26.55
CA GLY A 155 11.97 -0.02 27.86
C GLY A 155 10.66 -0.83 27.87
N GLU A 156 10.00 -0.95 26.73
CA GLU A 156 8.81 -1.79 26.53
C GLU A 156 9.18 -3.09 25.79
N LYS A 157 8.39 -4.14 26.02
CA LYS A 157 8.61 -5.45 25.42
C LYS A 157 8.01 -5.47 24.02
N ASP A 158 8.85 -5.59 23.02
CA ASP A 158 8.49 -5.56 21.59
C ASP A 158 8.94 -6.88 20.94
N ASP A 159 8.31 -7.98 21.36
CA ASP A 159 8.63 -9.28 20.80
C ASP A 159 8.22 -9.35 19.32
N LYS A 160 9.12 -9.80 18.46
CA LYS A 160 8.83 -9.95 17.02
C LYS A 160 8.69 -11.41 16.65
N ILE A 161 7.66 -11.76 15.90
CA ILE A 161 7.51 -13.12 15.37
C ILE A 161 8.45 -13.30 14.18
N ILE A 162 9.22 -14.39 14.19
CA ILE A 162 9.97 -14.83 13.01
C ILE A 162 9.11 -15.85 12.28
N ALA A 163 8.85 -15.59 11.01
CA ALA A 163 8.01 -16.42 10.17
C ALA A 163 8.64 -16.69 8.80
N VAL A 164 8.12 -17.70 8.11
CA VAL A 164 8.43 -17.99 6.70
C VAL A 164 7.19 -17.81 5.85
N CYS A 165 7.35 -17.46 4.57
CA CYS A 165 6.22 -17.49 3.63
C CYS A 165 5.76 -18.95 3.44
N ALA A 166 4.50 -19.23 3.76
CA ALA A 166 3.92 -20.57 3.70
C ALA A 166 3.77 -21.09 2.25
N ASP A 167 3.79 -20.17 1.28
CA ASP A 167 3.64 -20.44 -0.15
C ASP A 167 4.98 -20.41 -0.92
N ASP A 168 6.10 -20.10 -0.25
CA ASP A 168 7.43 -20.10 -0.85
C ASP A 168 8.01 -21.53 -0.86
N PRO A 169 8.27 -22.15 -2.03
CA PRO A 169 8.81 -23.52 -2.11
C PRO A 169 10.11 -23.74 -1.33
N GLU A 170 10.96 -22.72 -1.26
CA GLU A 170 12.26 -22.79 -0.59
C GLU A 170 12.13 -22.70 0.92
N TYR A 171 11.10 -22.03 1.44
CA TYR A 171 10.98 -21.77 2.88
C TYR A 171 9.83 -22.51 3.57
N ARG A 172 8.81 -22.96 2.83
CA ARG A 172 7.59 -23.56 3.39
C ARG A 172 7.80 -24.80 4.26
N HIS A 173 8.95 -25.45 4.13
CA HIS A 173 9.32 -26.65 4.87
C HIS A 173 9.92 -26.36 6.24
N TYR A 174 10.28 -25.10 6.53
CA TYR A 174 10.73 -24.68 7.85
C TYR A 174 9.55 -24.59 8.82
N THR A 175 9.71 -25.22 9.98
CA THR A 175 8.72 -25.26 11.08
C THR A 175 9.29 -24.76 12.40
N ASP A 176 10.61 -24.65 12.52
CA ASP A 176 11.30 -24.17 13.72
C ASP A 176 12.54 -23.36 13.32
N ILE A 177 12.82 -22.29 14.05
CA ILE A 177 13.96 -21.40 13.82
C ILE A 177 15.30 -22.13 13.80
N LYS A 178 15.43 -23.25 14.54
CA LYS A 178 16.65 -24.08 14.60
C LYS A 178 16.97 -24.79 13.28
N GLN A 179 16.01 -24.86 12.35
CA GLN A 179 16.20 -25.47 11.04
C GLN A 179 16.85 -24.50 10.04
N LEU A 180 16.88 -23.20 10.36
CA LEU A 180 17.66 -22.25 9.59
C LEU A 180 19.15 -22.54 9.77
N ALA A 181 19.93 -22.25 8.73
CA ALA A 181 21.37 -22.45 8.78
C ALA A 181 21.96 -21.69 9.99
N PRO A 182 22.82 -22.34 10.80
CA PRO A 182 23.50 -21.65 11.89
C PRO A 182 24.32 -20.49 11.32
N HIS A 183 24.17 -19.31 11.91
CA HIS A 183 24.98 -18.15 11.55
C HIS A 183 26.46 -18.48 11.77
N ARG A 184 27.30 -18.16 10.78
CA ARG A 184 28.75 -18.34 10.81
C ARG A 184 29.45 -17.01 11.05
#